data_AF-A0AAN1HS26-F1
#
_entry.id   AF-A0AAN1HS26-F1
#
_cell.length_a   1.000
_cell.length_b   1.000
_cell.length_c   1.000
_cell.angle_alpha   90.00
_cell.angle_beta   90.00
_cell.angle_gamma   90.00
#
_symmetry.space_group_name_H-M   'P 1'
#
loop_
_entity.id
_entity.type
_entity.pdbx_description
1 polymer ?
#
loop_
_entity_poly.entity_id
_entity_poly.type
_entity_poly.pdbx_seq_one_letter_code
_entity_poly.pdbx_strand_id
1 'polypeptide(L)'
;MPFWALAWGPPAASVYSRNAKVYETLGDRRNAAEQYARAAASRPASYARIVALDLVASAEMQLKGGSIEQACATWNRAMDHMDGVRSVRTRKAVTGMRSGLARFRARGVRCAADLDERAVEFLAAI
;
A
#
# COMPACT_ATOMS: atom_id res chain seq x y z
N MET A 1 9.34 12.29 25.62
CA MET A 1 10.09 12.22 24.34
C MET A 1 10.49 13.63 23.93
N PRO A 2 11.75 13.90 23.56
CA PRO A 2 12.19 15.24 23.14
C PRO A 2 11.56 15.65 21.80
N PHE A 3 11.34 16.94 21.57
CA PHE A 3 10.61 17.45 20.40
C PHE A 3 11.24 17.05 19.06
N TRP A 4 12.58 16.97 18.99
CA TRP A 4 13.29 16.55 17.79
C TRP A 4 12.99 15.10 17.41
N ALA A 5 12.70 14.24 18.39
CA ALA A 5 12.34 12.85 18.13
C ALA A 5 10.92 12.73 17.54
N LEU A 6 10.03 13.68 17.86
CA LEU A 6 8.69 13.75 17.27
C LEU A 6 8.72 14.19 15.80
N ALA A 7 9.74 14.96 15.40
CA ALA A 7 9.91 15.40 14.01
C ALA A 7 10.21 14.24 13.03
N TRP A 8 10.69 13.09 13.53
CA TRP A 8 10.94 11.88 12.71
C TRP A 8 9.67 11.07 12.44
N GLY A 9 8.55 11.41 13.09
CA GLY A 9 7.32 10.63 13.06
C GLY A 9 7.35 9.42 14.00
N PRO A 10 6.32 8.56 13.98
CA PRO A 10 6.17 7.46 14.91
C PRO A 10 7.35 6.47 14.81
N PRO A 11 8.20 6.31 15.86
CA PRO A 11 9.45 5.56 15.75
C PRO A 11 9.24 4.10 15.34
N ALA A 12 8.27 3.42 15.93
CA ALA A 12 7.95 2.02 15.60
C ALA A 12 7.56 1.85 14.13
N ALA A 13 6.66 2.70 13.61
CA ALA A 13 6.24 2.65 12.22
C ALA A 13 7.42 2.89 11.25
N SER A 14 8.32 3.80 11.61
CA SER A 14 9.52 4.06 10.82
C SER A 14 10.44 2.84 10.78
N VAL A 15 10.71 2.18 11.90
CA VAL A 15 11.54 0.96 11.95
C VAL A 15 10.91 -0.16 11.12
N TYR A 16 9.61 -0.43 11.27
CA TYR A 16 8.93 -1.46 10.49
C TYR A 16 9.00 -1.19 8.98
N SER A 17 8.77 0.05 8.54
CA SER A 17 8.87 0.42 7.12
C SER A 17 10.29 0.26 6.56
N ARG A 18 11.33 0.51 7.38
CA ARG A 18 12.73 0.27 6.98
C ARG A 18 13.05 -1.22 6.90
N ASN A 19 12.61 -2.01 7.87
CA ASN A 19 12.78 -3.47 7.83
C ASN A 19 12.09 -4.08 6.62
N ALA A 20 10.88 -3.60 6.28
CA ALA A 20 10.14 -4.04 5.10
C ALA A 20 10.96 -3.86 3.81
N LYS A 21 11.62 -2.70 3.64
CA LYS A 21 12.50 -2.45 2.49
C LYS A 21 13.73 -3.34 2.44
N VAL A 22 14.29 -3.70 3.60
CA VAL A 22 15.39 -4.66 3.68
C VAL A 22 14.92 -6.03 3.19
N TYR A 23 13.79 -6.53 3.72
CA TYR A 23 13.21 -7.80 3.26
C TYR A 23 12.84 -7.79 1.77
N GLU A 24 12.28 -6.69 1.27
CA GLU A 24 11.97 -6.53 -0.16
C GLU A 24 13.24 -6.64 -1.02
N THR A 25 14.33 -6.00 -0.59
CA THR A 25 15.64 -6.04 -1.27
C THR A 25 16.24 -7.45 -1.26
N LEU A 26 16.05 -8.18 -0.16
CA LEU A 26 16.46 -9.59 -0.02
C LEU A 26 15.53 -10.57 -0.75
N GLY A 27 14.44 -10.10 -1.34
CA GLY A 27 13.44 -10.93 -2.03
C GLY A 27 12.48 -11.67 -1.10
N ASP A 28 12.55 -11.45 0.21
CA ASP A 28 11.62 -12.02 1.19
C ASP A 28 10.30 -11.24 1.22
N ARG A 29 9.47 -11.52 0.22
CA ARG A 29 8.21 -10.81 -0.03
C ARG A 29 7.22 -10.95 1.13
N ARG A 30 7.20 -12.12 1.79
CA ARG A 30 6.27 -12.37 2.90
C ARG A 30 6.62 -11.50 4.09
N ASN A 31 7.87 -11.53 4.54
CA ASN A 31 8.30 -10.69 5.65
C ASN A 31 8.23 -9.20 5.30
N ALA A 32 8.53 -8.82 4.05
CA ALA A 32 8.35 -7.44 3.59
C ALA A 32 6.88 -6.98 3.74
N ALA A 33 5.92 -7.78 3.25
CA ALA A 33 4.50 -7.47 3.35
C ALA A 33 4.02 -7.32 4.81
N GLU A 34 4.45 -8.22 5.69
CA GLU A 34 4.13 -8.19 7.12
C GLU A 34 4.69 -6.94 7.81
N GLN A 35 5.94 -6.56 7.52
CA GLN A 35 6.55 -5.37 8.11
C GLN A 35 5.89 -4.08 7.61
N TYR A 36 5.52 -4.00 6.33
CA TYR A 36 4.73 -2.87 5.83
C TYR A 36 3.35 -2.78 6.52
N ALA A 37 2.68 -3.92 6.76
CA ALA A 37 1.41 -3.94 7.48
C ALA A 37 1.57 -3.47 8.95
N ARG A 38 2.65 -3.90 9.64
CA ARG A 38 2.98 -3.41 10.98
C ARG A 38 3.27 -1.91 11.00
N ALA A 39 3.98 -1.41 9.98
CA ALA A 39 4.23 0.02 9.83
C ALA A 39 2.92 0.80 9.73
N ALA A 40 2.00 0.37 8.85
CA ALA A 40 0.68 0.98 8.67
C ALA A 40 -0.12 1.01 9.98
N ALA A 41 -0.20 -0.12 10.70
CA ALA A 41 -0.93 -0.24 11.96
C ALA A 41 -0.33 0.59 13.11
N SER A 42 0.96 0.96 13.02
CA SER A 42 1.68 1.70 14.06
C SER A 42 1.64 3.22 13.87
N ARG A 43 0.93 3.73 12.85
CA ARG A 43 0.82 5.16 12.57
C ARG A 43 -0.52 5.73 13.08
N PRO A 44 -0.51 6.95 13.65
CA PRO A 44 -1.74 7.67 13.93
C PRO A 44 -2.54 8.00 12.67
N ALA A 45 -3.85 8.22 12.80
CA ALA A 45 -4.75 8.55 11.71
C ALA A 45 -4.34 9.82 10.92
N SER A 46 -3.65 10.78 11.57
CA SER A 46 -3.11 11.98 10.92
C SER A 46 -2.07 11.69 9.83
N TYR A 47 -1.58 10.44 9.73
CA TYR A 47 -0.63 9.98 8.71
C TYR A 47 -1.31 9.20 7.58
N ALA A 48 -2.59 9.45 7.29
CA ALA A 48 -3.38 8.73 6.27
C ALA A 48 -2.63 8.46 4.96
N ARG A 49 -1.98 9.49 4.37
CA ARG A 49 -1.15 9.32 3.16
C ARG A 49 -0.05 8.27 3.31
N ILE A 50 0.64 8.25 4.45
CA ILE A 50 1.77 7.32 4.66
C ILE A 50 1.24 5.91 4.96
N VAL A 51 0.14 5.80 5.72
CA VAL A 51 -0.56 4.53 5.94
C VAL A 51 -0.97 3.91 4.61
N ALA A 52 -1.59 4.70 3.71
CA ALA A 52 -1.95 4.24 2.38
C ALA A 52 -0.73 3.72 1.59
N LEU A 53 0.41 4.41 1.65
CA LEU A 53 1.62 3.99 0.94
C LEU A 53 2.28 2.73 1.53
N ASP A 54 2.27 2.57 2.86
CA ASP A 54 2.73 1.34 3.50
C ASP A 54 1.82 0.15 3.09
N LEU A 55 0.49 0.34 3.05
CA LEU A 55 -0.44 -0.69 2.58
C LEU A 55 -0.27 -1.02 1.09
N VAL A 56 -0.05 -0.03 0.23
CA VAL A 56 0.28 -0.25 -1.20
C VAL A 56 1.53 -1.12 -1.33
N ALA A 57 2.60 -0.80 -0.60
CA ALA A 57 3.84 -1.57 -0.65
C ALA A 57 3.62 -3.02 -0.16
N SER A 58 2.81 -3.21 0.89
CA SER A 58 2.40 -4.54 1.35
C SER A 58 1.64 -5.33 0.27
N ALA A 59 0.67 -4.71 -0.39
CA ALA A 59 -0.11 -5.32 -1.47
C ALA A 59 0.77 -5.69 -2.68
N GLU A 60 1.73 -4.84 -3.05
CA GLU A 60 2.70 -5.15 -4.11
C GLU A 60 3.54 -6.37 -3.77
N MET A 61 3.97 -6.52 -2.51
CA MET A 61 4.70 -7.71 -2.06
C MET A 61 3.83 -8.97 -2.12
N GLN A 62 2.57 -8.88 -1.69
CA GLN A 62 1.59 -9.97 -1.78
C GLN A 62 1.36 -10.39 -3.24
N LEU A 63 1.18 -9.43 -4.15
CA LEU A 63 1.01 -9.70 -5.58
C LEU A 63 2.25 -10.36 -6.18
N LYS A 64 3.45 -9.83 -5.88
CA LYS A 64 4.73 -10.43 -6.30
C LYS A 64 4.90 -11.85 -5.72
N GLY A 65 4.32 -12.12 -4.55
CA GLY A 65 4.27 -13.45 -3.92
C GLY A 65 3.20 -14.39 -4.48
N GLY A 66 2.37 -13.93 -5.43
CA GLY A 66 1.30 -14.73 -6.05
C GLY A 66 -0.03 -14.72 -5.31
N SER A 67 -0.17 -13.94 -4.23
CA SER A 67 -1.40 -13.84 -3.41
C SER A 67 -2.30 -12.71 -3.91
N ILE A 68 -2.96 -12.90 -5.05
CA ILE A 68 -3.75 -11.84 -5.72
C ILE A 68 -4.95 -11.38 -4.89
N GLU A 69 -5.71 -12.28 -4.27
CA GLU A 69 -6.89 -11.94 -3.47
C GLU A 69 -6.51 -11.10 -2.24
N GLN A 70 -5.42 -11.49 -1.57
CA GLN A 70 -4.88 -10.76 -0.43
C GLN A 70 -4.38 -9.37 -0.84
N ALA A 71 -3.69 -9.29 -1.99
CA ALA A 71 -3.23 -8.02 -2.55
C ALA A 71 -4.41 -7.08 -2.84
N CYS A 72 -5.47 -7.58 -3.49
CA CYS A 72 -6.68 -6.79 -3.78
C CYS A 72 -7.36 -6.30 -2.49
N ALA A 73 -7.47 -7.14 -1.45
CA ALA A 73 -8.01 -6.72 -0.16
C ALA A 73 -7.15 -5.64 0.51
N THR A 74 -5.82 -5.75 0.42
CA THR A 74 -4.90 -4.76 1.00
C THR A 74 -4.92 -3.44 0.22
N TRP A 75 -5.02 -3.48 -1.11
CA TRP A 75 -5.19 -2.28 -1.92
C TRP A 75 -6.52 -1.56 -1.68
N ASN A 76 -7.63 -2.29 -1.49
CA ASN A 76 -8.89 -1.66 -1.12
C ASN A 76 -8.75 -0.86 0.18
N ARG A 77 -8.15 -1.45 1.22
CA ARG A 77 -7.83 -0.72 2.46
C ARG A 77 -6.91 0.47 2.22
N ALA A 78 -5.92 0.33 1.35
CA ALA A 78 -5.04 1.44 1.00
C ALA A 78 -5.83 2.59 0.36
N MET A 79 -6.75 2.30 -0.56
CA MET A 79 -7.61 3.30 -1.22
C MET A 79 -8.58 3.95 -0.24
N ASP A 80 -9.08 3.23 0.77
CA ASP A 80 -9.90 3.82 1.84
C ASP A 80 -9.10 4.93 2.57
N HIS A 81 -7.81 4.72 2.83
CA HIS A 81 -6.92 5.72 3.42
C HIS A 81 -6.48 6.83 2.44
N MET A 82 -6.73 6.67 1.14
CA MET A 82 -6.45 7.72 0.14
C MET A 82 -7.61 8.70 -0.03
N ASP A 83 -8.79 8.42 0.54
CA ASP A 83 -9.92 9.34 0.47
C ASP A 83 -9.55 10.70 1.09
N GLY A 84 -9.89 11.78 0.39
CA GLY A 84 -9.49 13.14 0.73
C GLY A 84 -7.98 13.46 0.61
N VAL A 85 -7.12 12.50 0.22
CA VAL A 85 -5.66 12.69 0.12
C VAL A 85 -5.25 13.07 -1.31
N ARG A 86 -5.03 14.37 -1.54
CA ARG A 86 -4.42 14.87 -2.79
C ARG A 86 -2.91 14.65 -2.80
N SER A 87 -2.44 13.61 -3.47
CA SER A 87 -1.00 13.34 -3.60
C SER A 87 -0.62 12.71 -4.95
N VAL A 88 0.43 13.24 -5.57
CA VAL A 88 1.03 12.62 -6.78
C VAL A 88 1.48 11.18 -6.50
N ARG A 89 1.90 10.88 -5.26
CA ARG A 89 2.35 9.53 -4.88
C ARG A 89 1.19 8.53 -4.79
N THR A 90 0.03 8.94 -4.28
CA THR A 90 -1.16 8.07 -4.24
C THR A 90 -1.71 7.85 -5.65
N ARG A 91 -1.75 8.88 -6.50
CA ARG A 91 -2.08 8.73 -7.92
C ARG A 91 -1.16 7.72 -8.61
N LYS A 92 0.17 7.87 -8.46
CA LYS A 92 1.15 6.95 -9.05
C LYS A 92 0.97 5.51 -8.54
N ALA A 93 0.69 5.33 -7.24
CA ALA A 93 0.42 4.03 -6.66
C ALA A 93 -0.80 3.36 -7.30
N VAL A 94 -1.90 4.09 -7.47
CA VAL A 94 -3.12 3.56 -8.11
C VAL A 94 -2.88 3.23 -9.59
N THR A 95 -2.17 4.07 -10.34
CA THR A 95 -1.77 3.75 -11.72
C THR A 95 -0.88 2.49 -11.77
N GLY A 96 0.08 2.36 -10.86
CA GLY A 96 0.95 1.18 -10.78
C GLY A 96 0.18 -0.11 -10.45
N MET A 97 -0.75 -0.03 -9.51
CA MET A 97 -1.66 -1.12 -9.16
C MET A 97 -2.45 -1.60 -10.39
N ARG A 98 -3.09 -0.68 -11.13
CA ARG A 98 -3.86 -1.01 -12.34
C ARG A 98 -3.02 -1.77 -13.37
N SER A 99 -1.79 -1.31 -13.60
CA SER A 99 -0.84 -2.00 -14.48
C SER A 99 -0.49 -3.40 -13.98
N GLY A 100 -0.24 -3.58 -12.67
CA GLY A 100 0.03 -4.88 -12.06
C GLY A 100 -1.15 -5.86 -12.14
N LEU A 101 -2.39 -5.35 -12.11
CA LEU A 101 -3.62 -6.13 -12.16
C LEU A 101 -4.06 -6.49 -13.59
N ALA A 102 -3.55 -5.83 -14.62
CA ALA A 102 -4.05 -5.95 -16.00
C ALA A 102 -4.17 -7.40 -16.49
N ARG A 103 -3.16 -8.24 -16.25
CA ARG A 103 -3.20 -9.66 -16.66
C ARG A 103 -4.23 -10.49 -15.90
N PHE A 104 -4.53 -10.14 -14.65
CA PHE A 104 -5.52 -10.85 -13.83
C PHE A 104 -6.93 -10.48 -14.26
N ARG A 105 -7.15 -9.19 -14.59
CA ARG A 105 -8.40 -8.73 -15.20
C ARG A 105 -8.69 -9.41 -16.54
N ALA A 106 -7.69 -9.49 -17.42
CA ALA A 106 -7.82 -10.18 -18.69
C ALA A 106 -8.16 -11.68 -18.55
N ARG A 107 -7.81 -12.29 -17.40
CA ARG A 107 -8.15 -13.68 -17.05
C ARG A 107 -9.48 -13.82 -16.29
N GLY A 108 -10.23 -12.74 -16.10
CA GLY A 108 -11.52 -12.75 -15.41
C GLY A 108 -11.44 -12.86 -13.89
N VAL A 109 -10.30 -12.54 -13.27
CA VAL A 109 -10.19 -12.53 -11.80
C VAL A 109 -11.04 -11.39 -11.23
N ARG A 110 -12.15 -11.74 -10.56
CA ARG A 110 -13.17 -10.78 -10.10
C ARG A 110 -12.60 -9.66 -9.23
N CYS A 111 -11.85 -9.99 -8.18
CA CYS A 111 -11.31 -8.98 -7.27
C CYS A 111 -10.35 -7.98 -7.95
N ALA A 112 -9.70 -8.38 -9.05
CA ALA A 112 -8.85 -7.49 -9.83
C ALA A 112 -9.67 -6.56 -10.74
N ALA A 113 -10.83 -7.02 -11.23
CA ALA A 113 -11.76 -6.21 -12.01
C ALA A 113 -12.44 -5.16 -11.13
N ASP A 114 -13.02 -5.57 -10.00
CA ASP A 114 -13.70 -4.69 -9.05
C ASP A 114 -12.77 -3.57 -8.55
N LEU A 115 -11.51 -3.93 -8.24
CA LEU A 115 -10.50 -2.98 -7.77
C LEU A 115 -10.06 -1.99 -8.88
N ASP A 116 -10.03 -2.41 -10.14
CA ASP A 116 -9.68 -1.52 -11.26
C ASP A 116 -10.81 -0.55 -11.61
N GLU A 117 -12.07 -0.97 -11.50
CA GLU A 117 -13.22 -0.07 -11.62
C GLU A 117 -13.14 1.04 -10.58
N ARG A 118 -12.95 0.67 -9.30
CA ARG A 118 -12.73 1.64 -8.21
C ARG A 118 -11.53 2.55 -8.48
N ALA A 119 -10.46 2.01 -9.06
CA ALA A 119 -9.26 2.77 -9.40
C ALA A 119 -9.51 3.82 -10.50
N VAL A 120 -10.36 3.51 -11.48
CA VAL A 120 -10.75 4.46 -12.53
C VAL A 120 -11.50 5.64 -11.92
N GLU A 121 -12.49 5.37 -11.06
CA GLU A 121 -13.24 6.42 -10.37
C GLU A 121 -12.32 7.32 -9.53
N PHE A 122 -11.44 6.70 -8.74
CA PHE A 122 -10.47 7.44 -7.93
C PHE A 122 -9.57 8.34 -8.77
N LEU A 123 -9.06 7.86 -9.91
CA LEU A 123 -8.16 8.63 -10.78
C LEU A 123 -8.89 9.77 -11.50
N ALA A 124 -10.18 9.64 -11.76
CA ALA A 124 -11.01 10.69 -12.36
C ALA A 124 -11.36 11.80 -11.36
N ALA A 125 -11.43 11.48 -10.06
CA ALA A 125 -11.82 12.41 -9.01
C ALA A 125 -10.68 13.32 -8.48
N ILE A 126 -9.43 13.06 -8.86
CA ILE A 126 -8.23 13.72 -8.31
C ILE A 126 -7.48 14.46 -9.41
#